data_AF-A0A197JII7-F1
#
_entry.id   AF-A0A197JII7-F1
#
_cell.length_a   1.000
_cell.length_b   1.000
_cell.length_c   1.000
_cell.angle_alpha   90.00
_cell.angle_beta   90.00
_cell.angle_gamma   90.00
#
_symmetry.space_group_name_H-M   'P 1'
#
loop_
_entity.id
_entity.type
_entity.pdbx_description
1 polymer ?
#
loop_
_entity_poly.entity_id
_entity_poly.type
_entity_poly.pdbx_seq_one_letter_code
_entity_poly.pdbx_strand_id
1 'polypeptide(L)'
;MHKAALLLLAISSISYAASDDTWVLIANVGWTKDHVFQVPSNQRNCVCVKNVQTYRIYSDSFCNARAFSSSDCTGNFQTITSTDHPIGNAQWVNTISFGKAGISSSGPSGCPNWYA
;
A
#
# COMPACT_ATOMS: atom_id res chain seq x y z
N MET A 1 -59.26 -22.51 -7.40
CA MET A 1 -58.07 -22.36 -8.26
C MET A 1 -57.27 -21.17 -7.74
N HIS A 2 -56.23 -21.45 -6.94
CA HIS A 2 -55.46 -20.42 -6.23
C HIS A 2 -54.42 -19.84 -7.19
N LYS A 3 -54.56 -18.55 -7.51
CA LYS A 3 -53.69 -17.79 -8.41
C LYS A 3 -52.33 -17.64 -7.75
N ALA A 4 -51.30 -18.21 -8.38
CA ALA A 4 -49.93 -18.18 -7.90
C ALA A 4 -49.40 -16.74 -7.85
N ALA A 5 -48.98 -16.34 -6.65
CA ALA A 5 -48.17 -15.16 -6.42
C ALA A 5 -46.75 -15.45 -6.93
N LEU A 6 -46.29 -14.69 -7.92
CA LEU A 6 -44.90 -14.67 -8.36
C LEU A 6 -44.36 -13.27 -8.08
N LEU A 7 -43.87 -13.11 -6.85
CA LEU A 7 -43.14 -11.93 -6.40
C LEU A 7 -41.69 -12.07 -6.90
N LEU A 8 -41.36 -11.39 -8.01
CA LEU A 8 -39.99 -11.28 -8.50
C LEU A 8 -39.20 -10.36 -7.56
N LEU A 9 -38.45 -10.97 -6.63
CA LEU A 9 -37.40 -10.30 -5.87
C LEU A 9 -36.24 -9.98 -6.82
N ALA A 10 -36.22 -8.75 -7.32
CA ALA A 10 -35.06 -8.19 -7.98
C ALA A 10 -33.93 -8.06 -6.95
N ILE A 11 -32.96 -8.96 -7.02
CA ILE A 11 -31.74 -8.90 -6.22
C ILE A 11 -30.93 -7.73 -6.78
N SER A 12 -30.98 -6.58 -6.13
CA SER A 12 -30.04 -5.49 -6.37
C SER A 12 -28.65 -5.99 -5.95
N SER A 13 -27.84 -6.38 -6.94
CA SER A 13 -26.42 -6.60 -6.75
C SER A 13 -25.80 -5.25 -6.38
N ILE A 14 -25.67 -5.02 -5.07
CA ILE A 14 -24.85 -3.94 -4.52
C ILE A 14 -23.42 -4.26 -4.95
N SER A 15 -22.97 -3.65 -6.04
CA SER A 15 -21.56 -3.55 -6.35
C SER A 15 -20.94 -2.74 -5.23
N TYR A 16 -20.39 -3.42 -4.24
CA TYR A 16 -19.44 -2.83 -3.32
C TYR A 16 -18.26 -2.37 -4.17
N ALA A 17 -18.21 -1.08 -4.49
CA ALA A 17 -16.99 -0.45 -4.91
C ALA A 17 -16.04 -0.59 -3.72
N ALA A 18 -15.20 -1.62 -3.73
CA ALA A 18 -14.09 -1.73 -2.82
C ALA A 18 -13.31 -0.41 -2.90
N SER A 19 -12.97 0.17 -1.75
CA SER A 19 -12.13 1.36 -1.72
C SER A 19 -10.87 1.04 -2.52
N ASP A 20 -10.67 1.75 -3.62
CA ASP A 20 -9.62 1.48 -4.61
C ASP A 20 -8.22 1.88 -4.09
N ASP A 21 -8.14 2.39 -2.86
CA ASP A 21 -6.88 2.86 -2.28
C ASP A 21 -5.97 1.69 -1.96
N THR A 22 -4.74 1.78 -2.45
CA THR A 22 -3.67 0.83 -2.14
C THR A 22 -2.81 1.37 -1.01
N TRP A 23 -2.18 0.47 -0.25
CA TRP A 23 -1.45 0.86 0.95
C TRP A 23 -0.15 0.11 1.18
N VAL A 24 0.70 0.75 2.00
CA VAL A 24 1.87 0.15 2.63
C VAL A 24 1.82 0.42 4.14
N LEU A 25 2.14 -0.60 4.94
CA LEU A 25 2.24 -0.49 6.39
C LEU A 25 3.68 -0.75 6.81
N ILE A 26 4.19 0.12 7.66
CA ILE A 26 5.54 0.02 8.23
C ILE A 26 5.38 -0.22 9.72
N ALA A 27 5.87 -1.35 10.20
CA ALA A 27 5.82 -1.74 11.59
C ALA A 27 7.21 -1.73 12.22
N ASN A 28 7.31 -1.21 13.45
CA ASN A 28 8.51 -1.33 14.25
C ASN A 28 8.65 -2.69 14.94
N VAL A 29 9.80 -2.91 15.60
CA VAL A 29 10.01 -4.09 16.43
C VAL A 29 9.00 -4.06 17.58
N GLY A 30 8.22 -5.14 17.70
CA GLY A 30 7.22 -5.27 18.77
C GLY A 30 5.86 -4.63 18.48
N TRP A 31 5.63 -4.10 17.28
CA TRP A 31 4.32 -3.58 16.84
C TRP A 31 3.75 -2.46 17.72
N THR A 32 4.62 -1.65 18.35
CA THR A 32 4.20 -0.55 19.22
C THR A 32 4.00 0.77 18.48
N LYS A 33 4.56 0.89 17.27
CA LYS A 33 4.36 2.00 16.36
C LYS A 33 4.23 1.48 14.93
N ASP A 34 3.20 1.93 14.23
CA ASP A 34 2.99 1.67 12.82
C ASP A 34 2.72 2.96 12.04
N HIS A 35 3.09 2.95 10.77
CA HIS A 35 2.76 4.00 9.81
C HIS A 35 2.08 3.36 8.61
N VAL A 36 0.87 3.83 8.30
CA VAL A 36 0.11 3.42 7.12
C VAL A 36 0.12 4.57 6.13
N PHE A 37 0.59 4.27 4.92
CA PHE A 37 0.51 5.19 3.79
C PHE A 37 -0.48 4.62 2.78
N GLN A 38 -1.38 5.48 2.30
CA GLN A 38 -2.41 5.12 1.33
C GLN A 38 -2.29 6.02 0.11
N VAL A 39 -2.61 5.46 -1.06
CA VAL A 39 -2.65 6.20 -2.32
C VAL A 39 -3.82 5.69 -3.16
N PRO A 40 -4.56 6.58 -3.86
CA PRO A 40 -5.62 6.15 -4.77
C PRO A 40 -5.17 5.11 -5.79
N SER A 41 -6.06 4.19 -6.19
CA SER A 41 -5.77 3.11 -7.18
C SER A 41 -5.15 3.60 -8.49
N ASN A 42 -5.44 4.84 -8.87
CA ASN A 42 -5.01 5.43 -10.12
C ASN A 42 -3.74 6.27 -9.97
N GLN A 43 -3.07 6.19 -8.83
CA GLN A 43 -1.88 6.96 -8.51
C GLN A 43 -0.74 6.06 -8.04
N ARG A 44 0.44 6.65 -7.99
CA ARG A 44 1.64 6.05 -7.43
C ARG A 44 2.42 7.13 -6.71
N ASN A 45 2.79 6.86 -5.47
CA ASN A 45 3.56 7.80 -4.65
C ASN A 45 4.87 7.16 -4.26
N CYS A 46 5.89 8.00 -4.12
CA CYS A 46 7.07 7.64 -3.36
C CYS A 46 7.09 8.42 -2.04
N VAL A 47 7.30 7.70 -0.95
CA VAL A 47 7.34 8.26 0.40
C VAL A 47 8.72 8.07 1.01
N CYS A 48 9.17 9.08 1.75
CA CYS A 48 10.37 8.99 2.57
C CYS A 48 10.01 8.35 3.92
N VAL A 49 10.70 7.26 4.23
CA VAL A 49 10.53 6.47 5.46
C VAL A 49 11.84 6.33 6.21
N LYS A 50 12.86 7.07 5.77
CA LYS A 50 14.16 7.17 6.42
C LYS A 50 13.98 7.54 7.88
N ASN A 51 14.64 6.77 8.75
CA ASN A 51 14.58 6.88 10.22
C ASN A 51 13.25 6.49 10.89
N VAL A 52 12.25 6.01 10.15
CA VAL A 52 11.21 5.18 10.77
C VAL A 52 11.90 3.91 11.22
N GLN A 53 11.70 3.49 12.48
CA GLN A 53 12.18 2.18 12.95
C GLN A 53 11.44 1.07 12.18
N THR A 54 11.95 0.74 11.00
CA THR A 54 11.27 -0.09 10.01
C THR A 54 11.74 -1.53 10.20
N TYR A 55 11.01 -2.31 11.00
CA TYR A 55 11.32 -3.74 11.17
C TYR A 55 10.70 -4.56 10.04
N ARG A 56 9.42 -4.30 9.75
CA ARG A 56 8.69 -4.95 8.67
C ARG A 56 7.93 -3.96 7.82
N ILE A 57 7.88 -4.25 6.51
CA ILE A 57 7.07 -3.50 5.55
C ILE A 57 6.10 -4.46 4.87
N TYR A 58 4.83 -4.08 4.90
CA TYR A 58 3.72 -4.79 4.29
C TYR A 58 3.13 -3.96 3.16
N SER A 59 2.49 -4.61 2.21
CA SER A 59 1.66 -3.96 1.21
C SER A 59 0.46 -4.84 0.91
N ASP A 60 -0.66 -4.25 0.49
CA ASP A 60 -1.77 -5.04 -0.01
C ASP A 60 -1.38 -5.80 -1.31
N SER A 61 -2.13 -6.85 -1.62
CA SER A 61 -1.87 -7.72 -2.77
C SER A 61 -2.11 -7.06 -4.15
N PHE A 62 -2.77 -5.91 -4.19
CA PHE A 62 -3.09 -5.15 -5.41
C PHE A 62 -2.09 -4.01 -5.64
N CYS A 63 -1.27 -3.69 -4.65
CA CYS A 63 -0.31 -2.62 -4.66
C CYS A 63 1.02 -3.07 -5.28
N ASN A 64 1.53 -2.30 -6.24
CA ASN A 64 2.87 -2.53 -6.76
C ASN A 64 3.90 -1.75 -5.93
N ALA A 65 4.21 -2.27 -4.74
CA ALA A 65 5.14 -1.64 -3.81
C ALA A 65 6.60 -2.07 -4.03
N ARG A 66 7.51 -1.10 -3.94
CA ARG A 66 8.96 -1.24 -4.11
C ARG A 66 9.69 -0.45 -3.03
N ALA A 67 10.63 -1.08 -2.34
CA ALA A 67 11.46 -0.49 -1.31
C ALA A 67 12.86 -0.20 -1.84
N PHE A 68 13.40 0.98 -1.50
CA PHE A 68 14.68 1.48 -2.00
C PHE A 68 15.57 1.94 -0.85
N SER A 69 16.88 1.76 -1.01
CA SER A 69 17.88 2.40 -0.15
C SER A 69 18.19 3.85 -0.57
N SER A 70 17.73 4.29 -1.76
CA SER A 70 17.87 5.68 -2.19
C SER A 70 16.86 6.58 -1.49
N SER A 71 17.11 7.89 -1.53
CA SER A 71 16.25 8.93 -0.95
C SER A 71 15.17 9.45 -1.91
N ASP A 72 15.02 8.85 -3.09
CA ASP A 72 14.21 9.39 -4.20
C ASP A 72 13.47 8.31 -5.02
N CYS A 73 13.34 7.08 -4.51
CA CYS A 73 12.78 5.92 -5.23
C CYS A 73 13.43 5.61 -6.58
N THR A 74 14.76 5.68 -6.64
CA THR A 74 15.54 5.33 -7.82
C THR A 74 16.56 4.24 -7.53
N GLY A 75 17.09 3.63 -8.59
CA GLY A 75 18.09 2.56 -8.48
C GLY A 75 17.49 1.19 -8.14
N ASN A 76 18.28 0.37 -7.44
CA ASN A 76 17.89 -0.99 -7.11
C ASN A 76 16.79 -1.01 -6.04
N PHE A 77 15.87 -1.95 -6.19
CA PHE A 77 14.74 -2.09 -5.29
C PHE A 77 14.46 -3.54 -4.92
N GLN A 78 13.75 -3.71 -3.82
CA GLN A 78 13.08 -4.95 -3.46
C GLN A 78 11.58 -4.78 -3.61
N THR A 79 10.90 -5.73 -4.25
CA THR A 79 9.44 -5.72 -4.37
C THR A 79 8.78 -6.21 -3.07
N ILE A 80 7.70 -5.55 -2.67
CA ILE A 80 6.83 -5.97 -1.58
C ILE A 80 5.56 -6.52 -2.24
N THR A 81 5.33 -7.82 -2.13
CA THR A 81 4.34 -8.53 -2.97
C THR A 81 2.97 -8.67 -2.32
N SER A 82 2.89 -8.76 -0.99
CA SER A 82 1.62 -8.87 -0.27
C SER A 82 1.84 -8.76 1.25
N THR A 83 0.74 -8.84 2.00
CA THR A 83 0.74 -8.92 3.47
C THR A 83 1.36 -10.22 3.99
N ASP A 84 1.31 -11.30 3.20
CA ASP A 84 1.83 -12.62 3.58
C ASP A 84 3.35 -12.75 3.37
N HIS A 85 3.92 -11.85 2.56
CA HIS A 85 5.34 -11.82 2.24
C HIS A 85 5.94 -10.42 2.49
N PRO A 86 5.96 -9.97 3.75
CA PRO A 86 6.54 -8.68 4.09
C PRO A 86 8.07 -8.70 3.93
N ILE A 87 8.65 -7.53 3.68
CA ILE A 87 10.09 -7.35 3.84
C ILE A 87 10.37 -7.29 5.35
N GLY A 88 11.23 -8.17 5.85
CA GLY A 88 11.76 -8.10 7.22
C GLY A 88 13.15 -7.44 7.28
N ASN A 89 13.57 -7.02 8.48
CA ASN A 89 14.83 -6.30 8.71
C ASN A 89 14.99 -5.10 7.76
N ALA A 90 13.92 -4.33 7.61
CA ALA A 90 13.80 -3.28 6.61
C ALA A 90 14.44 -1.93 7.04
N GLN A 91 15.36 -1.93 8.01
CA GLN A 91 16.02 -0.70 8.50
C GLN A 91 16.88 -0.01 7.44
N TRP A 92 17.23 -0.72 6.36
CA TRP A 92 17.97 -0.17 5.23
C TRP A 92 17.10 0.66 4.27
N VAL A 93 15.77 0.57 4.39
CA VAL A 93 14.82 1.23 3.47
C VAL A 93 14.73 2.71 3.81
N ASN A 94 15.00 3.55 2.82
CA ASN A 94 14.90 5.00 2.93
C ASN A 94 13.64 5.55 2.25
N THR A 95 13.23 4.93 1.14
CA THR A 95 12.01 5.31 0.42
C THR A 95 11.22 4.10 -0.06
N ILE A 96 9.90 4.30 -0.20
CA ILE A 96 8.98 3.28 -0.73
C ILE A 96 8.16 3.90 -1.84
N SER A 97 8.18 3.28 -3.02
CA SER A 97 7.29 3.60 -4.14
C SER A 97 6.15 2.60 -4.18
N PHE A 98 4.91 3.06 -4.06
CA PHE A 98 3.75 2.19 -3.97
C PHE A 98 2.55 2.81 -4.71
N GLY A 99 1.60 1.95 -5.13
CA GLY A 99 0.49 2.31 -6.00
C GLY A 99 0.46 1.47 -7.28
N LYS A 100 -0.27 1.93 -8.29
CA LYS A 100 -0.50 1.17 -9.52
C LYS A 100 0.77 1.02 -10.37
N ALA A 101 0.90 -0.16 -10.99
CA ALA A 101 1.98 -0.44 -11.93
C ALA A 101 1.83 0.40 -13.21
N GLY A 102 2.96 0.80 -13.81
CA GLY A 102 2.99 1.56 -15.06
C GLY A 102 2.70 3.07 -14.91
N ILE A 103 2.42 3.55 -13.70
CA ILE A 103 2.28 4.98 -13.39
C ILE A 103 3.58 5.48 -12.78
N SER A 104 4.07 6.65 -13.19
CA SER A 104 5.22 7.29 -12.56
C SER A 104 4.90 7.68 -11.12
N SER A 105 5.85 7.46 -10.21
CA SER A 105 5.68 7.90 -8.82
C SER A 105 5.70 9.43 -8.74
N SER A 106 4.81 9.99 -7.94
CA SER A 106 4.94 11.38 -7.48
C SER A 106 5.83 11.45 -6.24
N GLY A 107 6.72 12.45 -6.19
CA GLY A 107 7.61 12.69 -5.07
C GLY A 107 8.63 11.56 -4.79
N PRO A 108 9.23 11.58 -3.59
CA PRO A 108 9.27 12.73 -2.71
C PRO A 108 10.31 13.71 -3.28
N SER A 109 10.09 15.01 -3.08
CA SER A 109 10.99 16.07 -3.56
C SER A 109 12.32 16.15 -2.76
N GLY A 110 12.65 15.08 -2.03
CA GLY A 110 13.68 14.95 -1.01
C GLY A 110 13.26 13.90 0.03
N CYS A 111 14.14 13.52 0.97
CA CYS A 111 13.80 12.58 2.04
C CYS A 111 14.01 13.22 3.44
N PRO A 112 13.13 14.16 3.84
CA PRO A 112 13.23 14.81 5.13
C PRO A 112 12.75 13.88 6.24
N ASN A 113 13.21 14.14 7.45
CA ASN A 113 12.98 13.29 8.61
C ASN A 113 11.60 13.51 9.24
N TRP A 114 10.52 13.34 8.48
CA TRP A 114 9.15 13.67 8.92
C TRP A 114 8.57 12.74 9.99
N TYR A 115 9.14 11.54 10.12
CA TYR A 115 8.57 10.44 10.91
C TYR A 115 9.55 9.86 11.96
N ALA A 116 10.63 10.57 12.29
CA ALA A 116 11.52 10.22 13.42
C ALA A 116 10.93 10.61 14.78
#